data_AF-A0A6A3MHP3-F1
#
_entry.id   AF-A0A6A3MHP3-F1
#
_cell.length_a   1.000
_cell.length_b   1.000
_cell.length_c   1.000
_cell.angle_alpha   90.00
_cell.angle_beta   90.00
_cell.angle_gamma   90.00
#
_symmetry.space_group_name_H-M   'P 1'
#
loop_
_entity.id
_entity.type
_entity.pdbx_description
1 polymer ?
#
loop_
_entity_poly.entity_id
_entity_poly.type
_entity_poly.pdbx_seq_one_letter_code
_entity_poly.pdbx_strand_id
1 'polypeptide(L)'
;MPGVEYPVEENGVWLNAPKQPDGTSCGVLVIAQVYCMLKDSFRFTKAIVTDDDVAVMRLRIMWMMLMQPEVSTLANKIAKAVDATDLELMATVET
;
A
#
# COMPACT_ATOMS: atom_id res chain seq x y z
N MET A 1 44.84 -3.08 3.78
CA MET A 1 44.08 -1.84 4.02
C MET A 1 43.56 -1.34 2.68
N PRO A 2 42.47 -0.57 2.61
CA PRO A 2 41.09 -0.91 2.94
C PRO A 2 40.16 -0.68 1.71
N GLY A 3 38.95 -1.23 1.77
CA GLY A 3 37.76 -0.71 1.07
C GLY A 3 37.84 -0.60 -0.44
N VAL A 4 37.38 -1.65 -1.15
CA VAL A 4 36.93 -1.48 -2.54
C VAL A 4 35.82 -0.42 -2.52
N GLU A 5 36.06 0.73 -3.13
CA GLU A 5 35.04 1.75 -3.36
C GLU A 5 33.93 1.11 -4.18
N TYR A 6 32.77 0.92 -3.55
CA TYR A 6 31.56 0.57 -4.26
C TYR A 6 31.23 1.75 -5.17
N PRO A 7 31.00 1.54 -6.49
CA PRO A 7 30.63 2.62 -7.37
C PRO A 7 29.32 3.21 -6.84
N VAL A 8 29.38 4.49 -6.44
CA VAL A 8 28.19 5.27 -6.09
C VAL A 8 27.31 5.26 -7.34
N GLU A 9 26.18 4.56 -7.25
CA GLU A 9 25.22 4.42 -8.33
C GLU A 9 24.91 5.79 -8.95
N GLU A 10 24.84 5.82 -10.28
CA GLU A 10 24.50 6.99 -11.09
C GLU A 10 23.36 7.78 -10.47
N ASN A 11 23.63 9.06 -10.17
CA ASN A 11 22.70 10.15 -9.88
C ASN A 11 21.23 9.71 -9.77
N GLY A 12 20.88 9.09 -8.64
CA GLY A 12 19.50 8.86 -8.30
C GLY A 12 18.79 10.21 -8.40
N VAL A 13 17.80 10.32 -9.31
CA VAL A 13 16.99 11.53 -9.41
C VAL A 13 16.18 11.60 -8.12
N TRP A 14 16.72 12.29 -7.13
CA TRP A 14 16.04 12.54 -5.88
C TRP A 14 14.78 13.32 -6.19
N LEU A 15 13.63 12.70 -5.95
CA LEU A 15 12.35 13.39 -6.06
C LEU A 15 12.33 14.49 -5.00
N ASN A 16 12.35 15.75 -5.43
CA ASN A 16 12.35 16.93 -4.55
C ASN A 16 11.01 17.13 -3.81
N ALA A 17 10.01 16.31 -4.12
CA ALA A 17 8.66 16.41 -3.57
C ALA A 17 7.96 15.03 -3.57
N PRO A 18 6.99 14.83 -2.67
CA PRO A 18 6.56 15.76 -1.62
C PRO A 18 7.58 15.92 -0.49
N LYS A 19 7.73 17.16 0.02
CA LYS A 19 8.57 17.42 1.19
C LYS A 19 7.80 17.03 2.44
N GLN A 20 8.38 16.14 3.25
CA GLN A 20 7.84 15.79 4.55
C GLN A 20 8.00 16.98 5.52
N PRO A 21 7.00 17.24 6.38
CA PRO A 21 7.06 18.31 7.36
C PRO A 21 7.95 17.95 8.56
N ASP A 22 8.09 16.66 8.83
CA ASP A 22 8.87 16.09 9.92
C ASP A 22 10.02 15.22 9.40
N GLY A 23 10.90 14.77 10.30
CA GLY A 23 12.01 13.86 9.95
C GLY A 23 11.68 12.37 10.02
N THR A 24 10.42 11.98 10.25
CA THR A 24 10.07 10.60 10.66
C THR A 24 8.88 10.00 9.91
N SER A 25 8.20 10.77 9.06
CA SER A 25 7.00 10.35 8.34
C SER A 25 7.28 9.84 6.93
N CYS A 26 8.55 9.72 6.50
CA CYS A 26 8.92 9.25 5.17
C CYS A 26 8.15 8.02 4.68
N GLY A 27 7.93 7.00 5.54
CA GLY A 27 7.15 5.81 5.18
C GLY A 27 5.67 6.10 4.88
N VAL A 28 5.06 7.05 5.58
CA VAL A 28 3.68 7.51 5.32
C VAL A 28 3.58 8.15 3.95
N LEU A 29 4.54 9.00 3.59
CA LEU A 29 4.57 9.66 2.28
C LEU A 29 4.81 8.66 1.14
N VAL A 30 5.64 7.63 1.34
CA VAL A 30 5.83 6.56 0.35
C VAL A 30 4.50 5.86 0.05
N ILE A 31 3.76 5.45 1.09
CA ILE A 31 2.47 4.77 0.92
C ILE A 31 1.46 5.69 0.21
N ALA A 32 1.41 6.97 0.61
CA ALA A 32 0.52 7.95 -0.01
C ALA A 32 0.88 8.20 -1.49
N GLN A 33 2.17 8.28 -1.84
CA GLN A 33 2.62 8.45 -3.22
C GLN A 33 2.27 7.25 -4.09
N VAL A 34 2.47 6.02 -3.59
CA VAL A 34 2.07 4.79 -4.29
C VAL A 34 0.56 4.78 -4.52
N TYR A 35 -0.23 5.07 -3.48
CA TYR A 35 -1.69 5.15 -3.58
C TYR A 35 -2.13 6.16 -4.66
N CYS A 36 -1.50 7.32 -4.70
CA CYS A 36 -1.76 8.37 -5.68
C CYS A 36 -1.43 7.93 -7.12
N MET A 37 -0.30 7.25 -7.33
CA MET A 37 0.05 6.68 -8.64
C MET A 37 -0.98 5.66 -9.11
N LEU A 38 -1.44 4.76 -8.22
CA LEU A 38 -2.47 3.76 -8.54
C LEU A 38 -3.84 4.37 -8.89
N LYS A 39 -4.11 5.59 -8.41
CA LYS A 39 -5.35 6.33 -8.69
C LYS A 39 -5.19 7.37 -9.81
N ASP A 40 -4.08 7.33 -10.55
CA ASP A 40 -3.73 8.29 -11.59
C ASP A 40 -3.84 9.76 -11.13
N SER A 41 -3.45 9.99 -9.87
CA SER A 41 -3.54 11.29 -9.21
C SER A 41 -2.14 11.77 -8.85
N PHE A 42 -1.51 12.54 -9.73
CA PHE A 42 -0.20 13.15 -9.49
C PHE A 42 -0.22 14.37 -8.55
N ARG A 43 -1.36 14.65 -7.90
CA ARG A 43 -1.54 15.81 -7.02
C ARG A 43 -0.58 15.79 -5.83
N PHE A 44 -0.22 14.60 -5.37
CA PHE A 44 0.64 14.43 -4.20
C PHE A 44 2.10 14.81 -4.47
N THR A 45 2.58 14.60 -5.69
CA THR A 45 3.99 14.80 -6.07
C THR A 45 4.40 16.27 -6.17
N LYS A 46 3.44 17.21 -6.09
CA LYS A 46 3.69 18.66 -6.15
C LYS A 46 3.28 19.41 -4.88
N ALA A 47 2.78 18.71 -3.87
CA ALA A 47 2.25 19.33 -2.66
C ALA A 47 3.35 19.54 -1.60
N ILE A 48 3.22 20.63 -0.84
CA ILE A 48 3.85 20.75 0.48
C ILE A 48 2.94 19.99 1.44
N VAL A 49 3.50 19.03 2.18
CA VAL A 49 2.75 18.22 3.15
C VAL A 49 2.91 18.86 4.52
N THR A 50 1.79 19.10 5.21
CA THR A 50 1.75 19.62 6.58
C THR A 50 1.67 18.49 7.61
N ASP A 51 1.93 18.78 8.89
CA ASP A 51 1.78 17.80 9.98
C ASP A 51 0.35 17.25 10.07
N ASP A 52 -0.65 18.10 9.81
CA ASP A 52 -2.06 17.70 9.78
C ASP A 52 -2.35 16.74 8.61
N ASP A 53 -1.77 16.99 7.43
CA ASP A 53 -1.86 16.08 6.30
C ASP A 53 -1.28 14.71 6.64
N VAL A 54 -0.12 14.68 7.32
CA VAL A 54 0.51 13.45 7.80
C VAL A 54 -0.41 12.71 8.78
N ALA A 55 -1.03 13.41 9.72
CA ALA A 55 -1.96 12.80 10.68
C ALA A 55 -3.15 12.15 9.96
N VAL A 56 -3.73 12.83 8.97
CA VAL A 56 -4.83 12.30 8.15
C VAL A 56 -4.38 11.09 7.32
N MET A 57 -3.19 11.14 6.71
CA MET A 57 -2.64 10.01 5.95
C MET A 57 -2.43 8.79 6.86
N ARG A 58 -1.86 8.98 8.05
CA ARG A 58 -1.68 7.91 9.05
C ARG A 58 -3.02 7.27 9.42
N LEU A 59 -4.05 8.07 9.69
CA LEU A 59 -5.40 7.57 9.98
C LEU A 59 -5.98 6.77 8.82
N ARG A 60 -5.82 7.24 7.58
CA ARG A 60 -6.29 6.51 6.39
C ARG A 60 -5.55 5.19 6.17
N ILE A 61 -4.23 5.18 6.36
CA ILE A 61 -3.42 3.95 6.26
C ILE A 61 -3.85 2.96 7.33
N MET A 62 -3.96 3.41 8.59
CA MET A 62 -4.47 2.57 9.68
C MET A 62 -5.85 2.01 9.36
N TRP A 63 -6.76 2.84 8.86
CA TRP A 63 -8.09 2.40 8.43
C TRP A 63 -8.03 1.32 7.34
N MET A 64 -7.21 1.51 6.31
CA MET A 64 -7.03 0.52 5.23
C MET A 64 -6.48 -0.81 5.76
N MET A 65 -5.55 -0.77 6.71
CA MET A 65 -5.02 -1.99 7.35
C MET A 65 -6.06 -2.70 8.21
N LEU A 66 -6.80 -1.94 9.04
CA LEU A 66 -7.82 -2.48 9.93
C LEU A 66 -9.03 -3.03 9.17
N MET A 67 -9.36 -2.44 8.02
CA MET A 67 -10.55 -2.81 7.25
C MET A 67 -10.37 -4.01 6.32
N GLN A 68 -9.19 -4.65 6.28
CA GLN A 68 -8.86 -5.87 5.52
C GLN A 68 -9.93 -6.30 4.48
N PRO A 69 -10.03 -5.62 3.32
CA PRO A 69 -11.06 -5.94 2.34
C PRO A 69 -10.91 -7.38 1.80
N GLU A 70 -9.70 -7.91 1.72
CA GLU A 70 -9.46 -9.29 1.28
C GLU A 70 -9.79 -10.37 2.33
N VAL A 71 -10.01 -10.01 3.60
CA VAL A 71 -10.41 -11.00 4.63
C VAL A 71 -11.91 -10.89 4.95
N SER A 72 -12.56 -9.77 4.62
CA SER A 72 -13.94 -9.49 5.02
C SER A 72 -14.93 -9.16 3.90
N THR A 73 -14.51 -9.01 2.64
CA THR A 73 -15.46 -8.70 1.55
C THR A 73 -16.50 -9.81 1.40
N LEU A 74 -17.74 -9.39 1.11
CA LEU A 74 -18.83 -10.29 0.73
C LEU A 74 -18.38 -11.25 -0.38
N ALA A 75 -17.59 -10.75 -1.34
CA ALA A 75 -17.01 -11.57 -2.41
C ALA A 75 -16.16 -12.73 -1.89
N ASN A 76 -15.33 -12.52 -0.85
CA ASN A 76 -14.50 -13.58 -0.29
C ASN A 76 -15.27 -14.53 0.61
N LYS A 77 -16.34 -14.06 1.25
CA LYS A 77 -17.31 -14.94 1.94
C LYS A 77 -18.10 -15.80 0.94
N ILE A 78 -18.50 -15.23 -0.19
CA ILE A 78 -19.18 -15.95 -1.28
C ILE A 78 -18.23 -16.96 -1.91
N ALA A 79 -16.98 -16.59 -2.22
CA ALA A 79 -15.99 -17.52 -2.78
C ALA A 79 -15.79 -18.75 -1.89
N LYS A 80 -15.59 -18.54 -0.58
CA LYS A 80 -15.51 -19.65 0.39
C LYS A 80 -16.77 -20.52 0.43
N ALA A 81 -17.95 -19.92 0.31
CA ALA A 81 -19.21 -20.65 0.32
C ALA A 81 -19.41 -21.45 -0.98
N VAL A 82 -19.01 -20.90 -2.13
CA VAL A 82 -19.03 -21.56 -3.44
C VAL A 82 -18.07 -22.75 -3.43
N ASP A 83 -16.83 -22.57 -2.98
CA ASP A 83 -15.83 -23.65 -2.91
C ASP A 83 -16.29 -24.79 -2.00
N ALA A 84 -16.95 -24.47 -0.87
CA ALA A 84 -17.51 -25.47 0.03
C ALA A 84 -18.67 -26.26 -0.60
N THR A 85 -19.52 -25.58 -1.37
CA THR A 85 -20.67 -26.21 -2.05
C THR A 85 -20.19 -27.10 -3.20
N ASP A 86 -19.16 -26.67 -3.93
CA ASP A 86 -18.55 -27.46 -5.01
C ASP A 86 -17.96 -28.77 -4.46
N LEU A 87 -17.30 -28.72 -3.29
CA LEU A 87 -16.79 -29.90 -2.61
C LEU A 87 -17.90 -30.89 -2.21
N GLU A 88 -19.02 -30.39 -1.68
CA GLU A 88 -20.18 -31.21 -1.32
C GLU A 88 -20.82 -31.87 -2.55
N LEU A 89 -20.98 -31.13 -3.65
CA LEU A 89 -21.53 -31.64 -4.91
C LEU A 89 -20.64 -32.76 -5.48
N MET A 90 -19.32 -32.56 -5.51
CA MET A 90 -18.39 -33.57 -5.99
C MET A 90 -18.42 -34.85 -5.15
N ALA A 91 -18.58 -34.72 -3.82
CA ALA A 91 -18.72 -35.87 -2.92
C ALA A 91 -20.00 -36.69 -3.18
N THR A 92 -21.08 -36.08 -3.68
CA THR A 92 -22.33 -36.79 -4.01
C THR A 92 -22.32 -37.51 -5.35
N VAL A 93 -21.37 -37.20 -6.23
CA VAL A 93 -21.22 -37.87 -7.54
C VAL A 93 -20.32 -39.10 -7.45
N GLU A 94 -19.48 -39.18 -6.41
CA GLU A 94 -18.57 -40.31 -6.17
C GLU A 94 -19.20 -41.49 -5.39
N THR A 95 -20.48 -41.39 -5.01
CA THR A 95 -21.28 -42.45 -4.35
C THR A 95 -22.32 -43.07 -5.28
#